data_AF-A0A9X3NAR4-F1
#
_entry.id   AF-A0A9X3NAR4-F1
#
_cell.length_a   1.000
_cell.length_b   1.000
_cell.length_c   1.000
_cell.angle_alpha   90.00
_cell.angle_beta   90.00
_cell.angle_gamma   90.00
#
_symmetry.space_group_name_H-M   'P 1'
#
loop_
_entity.id
_entity.type
_entity.pdbx_description
1 polymer ?
#
loop_
_entity_poly.entity_id
_entity_poly.type
_entity_poly.pdbx_seq_one_letter_code
_entity_poly.pdbx_strand_id
1 'polypeptide(L)'
;MRRAFMLFGAFWPPIYMVFFIALIVEATIRGGGDPDNDLLIPFGVLIGLHLATMLLMLGAAVAYVLHAWRNPRVPQDQRVLWLVVILLGAPIAIPIYWWIYLRPGSENRRTPVLG
;
A
#
# COMPACT_ATOMS: atom_id res chain seq x y z
N MET A 1 -11.92 -4.87 13.41
CA MET A 1 -11.93 -3.60 12.66
C MET A 1 -10.54 -3.10 12.21
N ARG A 2 -9.44 -3.35 12.93
CA ARG A 2 -8.07 -2.88 12.54
C ARG A 2 -7.44 -3.52 11.29
N ARG A 3 -7.92 -4.68 10.83
CA ARG A 3 -7.32 -5.44 9.71
C ARG A 3 -7.82 -5.00 8.32
N ALA A 4 -9.06 -4.50 8.22
CA ALA A 4 -9.66 -4.12 6.93
C ALA A 4 -9.05 -2.83 6.36
N PHE A 5 -8.75 -1.84 7.23
CA PHE A 5 -8.11 -0.59 6.83
C PHE A 5 -6.70 -0.80 6.26
N MET A 6 -5.98 -1.78 6.82
CA MET A 6 -4.63 -2.18 6.39
C MET A 6 -4.61 -2.92 5.05
N LEU A 7 -5.68 -3.66 4.72
CA LEU A 7 -5.85 -4.33 3.43
C LEU A 7 -6.32 -3.34 2.36
N PHE A 8 -7.24 -2.44 2.71
CA PHE A 8 -7.72 -1.40 1.80
C PHE A 8 -6.55 -0.51 1.33
N GLY A 9 -5.69 -0.06 2.24
CA GLY A 9 -4.49 0.72 1.88
C GLY A 9 -3.44 -0.04 1.04
N ALA A 10 -3.47 -1.38 1.01
CA ALA A 10 -2.52 -2.19 0.24
C ALA A 10 -2.99 -2.45 -1.19
N PHE A 11 -4.30 -2.72 -1.37
CA PHE A 11 -4.86 -3.07 -2.67
C PHE A 11 -5.41 -1.86 -3.44
N TRP A 12 -5.86 -0.82 -2.74
CA TRP A 12 -6.38 0.38 -3.37
C TRP A 12 -5.36 1.11 -4.26
N PRO A 13 -4.09 1.31 -3.85
CA PRO A 13 -3.15 2.08 -4.67
C PRO A 13 -2.74 1.40 -5.98
N PRO A 14 -2.43 0.08 -6.03
CA PRO A 14 -2.18 -0.59 -7.31
C PRO A 14 -3.39 -0.55 -8.25
N ILE A 15 -4.59 -0.75 -7.74
CA ILE A 15 -5.83 -0.66 -8.53
C ILE A 15 -5.99 0.76 -9.10
N TYR A 16 -5.77 1.77 -8.25
CA TYR A 16 -5.82 3.17 -8.66
C TYR A 16 -4.75 3.51 -9.70
N MET A 17 -3.53 2.99 -9.57
CA MET A 17 -2.45 3.20 -10.55
C MET A 17 -2.82 2.66 -11.93
N VAL A 18 -3.41 1.47 -12.01
CA VAL A 18 -3.86 0.90 -13.28
C VAL A 18 -4.96 1.76 -13.90
N PHE A 19 -5.93 2.19 -13.09
CA PHE A 19 -7.00 3.08 -13.53
C PHE A 19 -6.46 4.44 -14.02
N PHE A 20 -5.54 5.05 -13.26
CA PHE A 20 -4.93 6.34 -13.59
C PHE A 20 -4.13 6.25 -14.90
N ILE A 21 -3.31 5.22 -15.06
CA ILE A 21 -2.55 4.99 -16.30
C ILE A 21 -3.49 4.81 -17.49
N ALA A 22 -4.56 4.04 -17.34
CA ALA A 22 -5.54 3.85 -18.41
C ALA A 22 -6.15 5.18 -18.87
N LEU A 23 -6.51 6.08 -17.94
CA LEU A 23 -7.04 7.41 -18.27
C LEU A 23 -6.01 8.31 -18.97
N ILE A 24 -4.74 8.28 -18.53
CA ILE A 24 -3.67 9.06 -19.19
C ILE A 24 -3.38 8.54 -20.60
N VAL A 25 -3.36 7.21 -20.78
CA VAL A 25 -3.19 6.58 -22.09
C VAL A 25 -4.34 6.96 -23.02
N GLU A 26 -5.58 6.92 -22.53
CA GLU A 26 -6.75 7.36 -23.30
C GLU A 26 -6.64 8.82 -23.73
N ALA A 27 -6.31 9.73 -22.81
CA ALA A 27 -6.12 11.15 -23.13
C ALA A 27 -5.01 11.36 -24.18
N THR A 28 -3.92 10.59 -24.07
CA THR A 28 -2.82 10.64 -25.04
C THR A 28 -3.25 10.16 -26.43
N ILE A 29 -4.06 9.10 -26.51
CA ILE A 29 -4.59 8.57 -27.77
C ILE A 29 -5.55 9.57 -28.44
N ARG A 30 -6.34 10.31 -27.65
CA ARG A 30 -7.31 11.30 -28.13
C ARG A 30 -6.68 12.60 -28.64
N GLY A 31 -5.37 12.80 -28.42
CA GLY A 31 -4.61 13.94 -28.94
C GLY A 31 -3.93 14.78 -27.86
N GLY A 32 -4.28 14.59 -26.58
CA GLY A 32 -3.64 15.23 -25.42
C GLY A 32 -3.61 16.76 -25.46
N GLY A 33 -4.49 17.37 -26.26
CA GLY A 33 -4.47 18.79 -26.56
C GLY A 33 -5.32 19.61 -25.59
N ASP A 34 -6.36 19.00 -25.03
CA ASP A 34 -7.23 19.64 -24.05
C ASP A 34 -7.61 18.65 -22.93
N PRO A 35 -6.94 18.72 -21.77
CA PRO A 35 -7.20 17.82 -20.64
C PRO A 35 -8.65 17.81 -20.17
N ASP A 36 -9.40 18.90 -20.34
CA ASP A 36 -10.78 18.99 -19.85
C ASP A 36 -11.81 18.40 -20.83
N ASN A 37 -11.47 18.29 -22.11
CA ASN A 37 -12.32 17.68 -23.13
C ASN A 37 -11.89 16.25 -23.52
N ASP A 38 -10.63 15.89 -23.28
CA ASP A 38 -10.07 14.58 -23.64
C ASP A 38 -10.26 13.51 -22.55
N LEU A 39 -10.54 13.91 -21.31
CA LEU A 39 -10.72 13.01 -20.17
C LEU A 39 -12.19 12.76 -19.81
N LEU A 40 -12.50 11.53 -19.37
CA LEU A 40 -13.83 11.17 -18.82
C LEU A 40 -14.19 11.92 -17.53
N ILE A 41 -13.18 12.41 -16.82
CA ILE A 41 -13.31 13.18 -15.58
C ILE A 41 -12.45 14.44 -15.68
N PRO A 42 -12.92 15.59 -15.16
CA PRO A 42 -12.18 16.85 -15.25
C PRO A 42 -10.76 16.72 -14.70
N PHE A 43 -9.78 17.33 -15.37
CA PHE A 43 -8.38 17.17 -15.02
C PHE A 43 -8.08 17.58 -13.57
N GLY A 44 -8.69 18.67 -13.10
CA GLY A 44 -8.58 19.11 -11.71
C GLY A 44 -9.08 18.09 -10.68
N VAL A 45 -10.16 17.37 -11.00
CA VAL A 45 -10.69 16.29 -10.14
C VAL A 45 -9.75 15.10 -10.13
N LEU A 46 -9.20 14.74 -11.29
CA LEU A 46 -8.25 13.64 -11.45
C LEU A 46 -6.96 13.90 -10.65
N ILE A 47 -6.39 15.11 -10.74
CA ILE A 47 -5.22 15.52 -9.94
C ILE A 47 -5.55 15.56 -8.45
N GLY A 48 -6.72 16.11 -8.07
CA GLY A 48 -7.17 16.11 -6.68
C GLY A 48 -7.27 14.69 -6.10
N LEU A 49 -7.85 13.76 -6.85
CA LEU A 49 -7.96 12.35 -6.48
C LEU A 49 -6.59 11.66 -6.39
N HIS A 50 -5.67 12.01 -7.29
CA HIS A 50 -4.30 11.49 -7.28
C HIS A 50 -3.55 11.93 -6.01
N LEU A 51 -3.60 13.22 -5.68
CA LEU A 51 -3.00 13.78 -4.47
C LEU A 51 -3.62 13.18 -3.21
N ALA A 52 -4.95 13.04 -3.17
CA ALA A 52 -5.64 12.38 -2.07
C ALA A 52 -5.16 10.94 -1.88
N THR A 53 -4.94 10.20 -2.98
CA THR A 53 -4.43 8.82 -2.94
C THR A 53 -2.98 8.78 -2.44
N MET A 54 -2.13 9.73 -2.83
CA MET A 54 -0.77 9.85 -2.30
C MET A 54 -0.75 10.14 -0.80
N LEU A 55 -1.61 11.05 -0.32
CA LEU A 55 -1.78 11.33 1.11
C LEU A 55 -2.25 10.09 1.88
N LEU A 56 -3.19 9.33 1.33
CA LEU A 56 -3.65 8.06 1.87
C LEU A 56 -2.50 7.04 1.97
N MET A 57 -1.67 6.92 0.93
CA MET A 57 -0.50 6.04 0.96
C MET A 57 0.50 6.45 2.04
N LEU A 58 0.76 7.75 2.19
CA LEU A 58 1.65 8.26 3.23
C LEU A 58 1.11 7.92 4.63
N GLY A 59 -0.17 8.15 4.88
CA GLY A 59 -0.82 7.79 6.14
C GLY A 59 -0.77 6.29 6.42
N ALA A 60 -0.99 5.46 5.38
CA ALA A 60 -0.88 4.01 5.49
C ALA A 60 0.55 3.57 5.81
N ALA A 61 1.57 4.13 5.16
CA ALA A 61 2.98 3.84 5.43
C ALA A 61 3.33 4.15 6.89
N VAL A 62 2.95 5.33 7.40
CA VAL A 62 3.15 5.70 8.81
C VAL A 62 2.46 4.72 9.76
N ALA A 63 1.21 4.33 9.47
CA ALA A 63 0.47 3.37 10.29
C ALA A 63 1.17 2.00 10.33
N TYR A 64 1.69 1.53 9.21
CA TYR A 64 2.44 0.27 9.12
C TYR A 64 3.78 0.34 9.84
N VAL A 65 4.51 1.46 9.75
CA VAL A 65 5.75 1.69 10.50
C VAL A 65 5.49 1.69 12.00
N LEU A 66 4.47 2.41 12.47
CA LEU A 66 4.07 2.42 13.89
C LEU A 66 3.67 1.02 14.37
N HIS A 67 3.03 0.23 13.50
CA HIS A 67 2.70 -1.16 13.82
C HIS A 67 3.95 -2.05 13.90
N ALA A 68 4.87 -1.95 12.94
CA ALA A 68 6.13 -2.70 12.94
C ALA A 68 6.99 -2.37 14.18
N TRP A 69 6.99 -1.11 14.63
CA TRP A 69 7.75 -0.69 15.79
C TRP A 69 7.16 -1.19 17.11
N ARG A 70 5.82 -1.24 17.21
CA ARG A 70 5.10 -1.74 18.39
C ARG A 70 4.98 -3.26 18.45
N ASN A 71 5.28 -3.97 17.37
CA ASN A 71 5.11 -5.43 17.31
C ASN A 71 6.39 -6.14 17.80
N PRO A 72 6.38 -6.82 18.96
CA PRO A 72 7.56 -7.50 19.50
C PRO A 72 8.02 -8.69 18.64
N ARG A 73 7.22 -9.11 17.65
CA ARG A 73 7.59 -10.14 16.66
C ARG A 73 8.59 -9.67 15.59
N VAL A 74 8.83 -8.36 15.45
CA VAL A 74 9.82 -7.83 14.51
C VAL A 74 11.15 -7.63 15.23
N PRO A 75 12.22 -8.37 14.86
CA PRO A 75 13.56 -8.21 15.41
C PRO A 75 14.00 -6.74 15.33
N GLN A 76 14.65 -6.21 16.37
CA GLN A 76 14.95 -4.79 16.50
C GLN A 76 15.81 -4.25 15.33
N ASP A 77 16.72 -5.10 14.89
CA ASP A 77 17.63 -5.01 13.75
C ASP A 77 16.91 -5.04 12.39
N GLN A 78 15.70 -5.59 12.30
CA GLN A 78 14.87 -5.59 11.09
C GLN A 78 13.86 -4.44 11.02
N ARG A 79 13.66 -3.69 12.12
CA ARG A 79 12.68 -2.58 12.17
C ARG A 79 13.01 -1.46 11.20
N VAL A 80 14.29 -1.09 11.10
CA VAL A 80 14.76 -0.04 10.19
C VAL A 80 14.64 -0.50 8.74
N LEU A 81 14.97 -1.76 8.45
CA LEU A 81 14.78 -2.36 7.13
C LEU A 81 13.31 -2.29 6.70
N TRP A 82 12.40 -2.69 7.58
CA TRP A 82 10.97 -2.61 7.33
C TRP A 82 10.47 -1.20 7.10
N LEU A 83 11.04 -0.22 7.80
CA LEU A 83 10.72 1.20 7.61
C LEU A 83 11.10 1.67 6.20
N VAL A 84 12.31 1.35 5.75
CA VAL A 84 12.80 1.69 4.41
C VAL A 84 12.00 0.96 3.32
N VAL A 85 11.74 -0.35 3.52
CA VAL A 85 11.05 -1.19 2.54
C VAL A 85 9.56 -0.82 2.43
N ILE A 86 8.88 -0.46 3.53
CA ILE A 86 7.51 0.05 3.49
C ILE A 86 7.46 1.44 2.87
N LEU A 87 8.46 2.29 3.10
CA LEU A 87 8.46 3.65 2.55
C LEU A 87 8.72 3.67 1.03
N LEU A 88 9.70 2.89 0.55
CA LEU A 88 10.09 2.85 -0.86
C LEU A 88 9.28 1.85 -1.69
N GLY A 89 8.80 0.79 -1.05
CA GLY A 89 8.18 -0.36 -1.71
C GLY A 89 6.80 -0.69 -1.17
N ALA A 90 6.10 0.27 -0.54
CA ALA A 90 4.77 0.10 0.06
C ALA A 90 3.85 -0.92 -0.66
N PRO A 91 3.60 -0.83 -1.99
CA PRO A 91 2.69 -1.76 -2.66
C PRO A 91 3.13 -3.24 -2.62
N ILE A 92 4.44 -3.51 -2.52
CA ILE A 92 5.02 -4.86 -2.51
C ILE A 92 5.41 -5.29 -1.07
N ALA A 93 5.94 -4.35 -0.29
CA ALA A 93 6.38 -4.56 1.09
C ALA A 93 5.24 -4.97 2.01
N ILE A 94 4.08 -4.33 1.86
CA ILE A 94 2.91 -4.57 2.71
C ILE A 94 2.39 -6.02 2.62
N PRO A 95 2.14 -6.61 1.43
CA PRO A 95 1.72 -8.01 1.34
C PRO A 95 2.78 -8.99 1.86
N ILE A 96 4.08 -8.70 1.66
CA ILE A 96 5.17 -9.52 2.20
C ILE A 96 5.21 -9.47 3.74
N TYR A 97 5.05 -8.27 4.32
CA TYR A 97 5.00 -8.10 5.78
C TYR A 97 3.87 -8.92 6.40
N TRP A 98 2.70 -8.90 5.76
CA TRP A 98 1.55 -9.65 6.19
C TRP A 98 1.81 -11.17 6.17
N TRP A 99 2.42 -11.66 5.09
CA TRP A 99 2.74 -13.08 4.93
C TRP A 99 3.72 -13.60 6.00
N ILE A 100 4.70 -12.79 6.37
CA ILE A 100 5.77 -13.18 7.31
C ILE A 100 5.33 -13.05 8.76
N TYR A 101 4.74 -11.91 9.17
CA TYR A 101 4.53 -11.62 10.60
C TYR A 101 3.09 -11.77 11.08
N LEU A 102 2.11 -11.74 10.18
CA LEU A 102 0.69 -11.70 10.55
C LEU A 102 -0.07 -13.02 10.33
N ARG A 103 0.58 -14.05 9.74
CA ARG A 103 -0.06 -15.34 9.45
C ARG A 103 -0.55 -16.04 10.74
N PRO A 104 -1.84 -16.45 10.80
CA PRO A 104 -2.36 -17.28 11.90
C PRO A 104 -1.81 -18.71 11.72
N GLY A 105 -0.79 -19.07 12.49
CA GLY A 105 -0.12 -20.37 12.40
C GLY A 105 1.25 -20.44 13.06
N SER A 106 1.89 -19.30 13.37
CA SER A 106 3.15 -19.24 14.13
C SER A 106 2.99 -19.53 15.63
N GLU A 107 1.77 -19.74 16.10
CA GLU A 107 1.44 -20.06 17.49
C GLU A 107 1.73 -21.52 17.85
N ASN A 108 1.68 -22.45 16.89
CA ASN A 108 1.71 -23.90 17.15
C ASN A 108 3.08 -24.58 16.92
N ARG A 109 4.20 -23.84 16.94
CA ARG A 109 5.56 -24.43 16.84
C ARG A 109 6.35 -24.32 18.15
N ARG A 110 5.65 -24.39 19.29
CA ARG A 110 6.23 -24.46 20.65
C ARG A 110 5.61 -25.57 21.50
N THR A 111 5.16 -26.67 20.93
CA THR A 111 5.10 -27.91 21.70
C THR A 111 6.48 -28.57 21.57
N PRO A 112 7.27 -28.66 22.66
CA PRO A 112 8.39 -29.58 22.66
C PRO A 112 7.78 -30.97 22.55
N VAL A 113 8.04 -31.66 21.44
CA VAL A 113 7.77 -33.09 21.36
C VAL A 113 8.81 -33.75 22.26
N LEU A 114 8.46 -33.86 23.54
CA LEU A 114 9.01 -34.88 24.40
C LEU A 114 8.31 -36.18 23.97
N GLY A 115 9.06 -37.03 23.26
CA GLY A 115 8.68 -38.36 22.84
C GLY A 115 9.95 -39.12 22.50
#